data_AF-A0A9W9Z8F6-F1
#
_entry.id   AF-A0A9W9Z8F6-F1
#
_cell.length_a   1.000
_cell.length_b   1.000
_cell.length_c   1.000
_cell.angle_alpha   90.00
_cell.angle_beta   90.00
_cell.angle_gamma   90.00
#
_symmetry.space_group_name_H-M   'P 1'
#
loop_
_entity.id
_entity.type
_entity.pdbx_description
1 polymer ?
#
loop_
_entity_poly.entity_id
_entity_poly.type
_entity_poly.pdbx_seq_one_letter_code
_entity_poly.pdbx_strand_id
1 'polypeptide(L)'
;MFRPLDDPDYPWLGLWTTLPIMGIWYWCTDQVIVQRTLGAKNNVHAKAGSILAGFLKILPLFIMVMPGMISRVLFPNSIACADPVSCKHYCDNEWGCTNNAYPKLVLKVLPIGLVGVMMAVMMAALMSSLSSAFNSSATIFTVDVWLRFRPKATEREKVIVGRVVVACLVGVSLCWLPVIQGSAGQQLFVYIQTIQSYLAPPITMTFGLGILWTGLTAAGALSGLVIGFIMGMAKFIAGNVYPTPKCGTVDDRPGFAKMHFMYYAIIIFGVSGFIMVVVSLFTKKVPRDELGGLTWSTLNEPPISHGSIGEEDEAAKAEHGAAAGTEAIELLDTNGELSPATRLETSFDSAEATKSVDKQAVSPAGSAVKEESDALAAATHDKVKLSVVQFAEEDPILKWFLRAMSVMLLICLVFLWVYYR
;
A
#
# COMPACT_ATOMS: atom_id res chain seq x y z
N MET A 1 -16.48 -27.00 -1.49
CA MET A 1 -16.36 -25.90 -0.48
C MET A 1 -17.34 -24.73 -0.70
N PHE A 2 -17.99 -24.63 -1.87
CA PHE A 2 -19.03 -23.59 -2.08
C PHE A 2 -20.26 -23.90 -1.25
N ARG A 3 -20.50 -23.06 -0.25
CA ARG A 3 -21.65 -23.18 0.60
C ARG A 3 -22.85 -22.49 -0.05
N PRO A 4 -24.10 -22.89 0.29
CA PRO A 4 -25.30 -22.27 -0.27
C PRO A 4 -25.30 -20.75 -0.07
N LEU A 5 -26.14 -20.04 -0.83
CA LEU A 5 -26.31 -18.58 -0.71
C LEU A 5 -26.65 -18.15 0.72
N ASP A 6 -27.38 -19.00 1.43
CA ASP A 6 -27.85 -18.76 2.79
C ASP A 6 -26.87 -19.25 3.86
N ASP A 7 -25.66 -19.67 3.48
CA ASP A 7 -24.67 -20.09 4.46
C ASP A 7 -24.21 -18.89 5.32
N PRO A 8 -24.27 -19.01 6.65
CA PRO A 8 -24.02 -17.88 7.54
C PRO A 8 -22.55 -17.45 7.59
N ASP A 9 -21.61 -18.31 7.19
CA ASP A 9 -20.17 -18.07 7.32
C ASP A 9 -19.50 -17.75 5.96
N TYR A 10 -19.84 -18.50 4.91
CA TYR A 10 -19.15 -18.41 3.61
C TYR A 10 -20.10 -18.54 2.42
N PRO A 11 -21.00 -17.56 2.20
CA PRO A 11 -21.90 -17.59 1.06
C PRO A 11 -21.12 -17.54 -0.25
N TRP A 12 -21.40 -18.46 -1.19
CA TRP A 12 -20.59 -18.59 -2.41
C TRP A 12 -20.52 -17.32 -3.25
N LEU A 13 -21.62 -16.57 -3.33
CA LEU A 13 -21.69 -15.35 -4.13
C LEU A 13 -20.80 -14.26 -3.50
N GLY A 14 -20.91 -14.08 -2.18
CA GLY A 14 -20.03 -13.16 -1.45
C GLY A 14 -18.56 -13.55 -1.57
N LEU A 15 -18.26 -14.85 -1.53
CA LEU A 15 -16.90 -15.35 -1.71
C LEU A 15 -16.36 -15.01 -3.11
N TRP A 16 -17.16 -15.23 -4.16
CA TRP A 16 -16.73 -15.03 -5.55
C TRP A 16 -16.54 -13.55 -5.90
N THR A 17 -17.37 -12.65 -5.37
CA THR A 17 -17.27 -11.22 -5.66
C THR A 17 -16.30 -10.49 -4.74
N THR A 18 -16.30 -10.82 -3.45
CA THR A 18 -15.54 -10.05 -2.45
C THR A 18 -14.07 -10.45 -2.44
N LEU A 19 -13.74 -11.74 -2.65
CA LEU A 19 -12.33 -12.15 -2.67
C LEU A 19 -11.50 -11.45 -3.76
N PRO A 20 -11.96 -11.27 -5.01
CA PRO A 20 -11.24 -10.48 -6.00
C PRO A 20 -11.07 -9.01 -5.60
N ILE A 21 -12.12 -8.38 -5.05
CA ILE A 21 -12.07 -6.96 -4.61
C ILE A 21 -10.99 -6.78 -3.53
N MET A 22 -11.01 -7.66 -2.53
CA MET A 22 -10.04 -7.69 -1.45
C MET A 22 -8.63 -8.07 -1.95
N GLY A 23 -8.55 -8.99 -2.91
CA GLY A 23 -7.30 -9.42 -3.51
C GLY A 23 -6.60 -8.29 -4.26
N ILE A 24 -7.33 -7.52 -5.08
CA ILE A 24 -6.78 -6.37 -5.79
C ILE A 24 -6.29 -5.32 -4.79
N TRP A 25 -7.08 -5.02 -3.75
CA TRP A 25 -6.64 -4.12 -2.69
C TRP A 25 -5.33 -4.58 -2.06
N TYR A 26 -5.29 -5.81 -1.57
CA TYR A 26 -4.14 -6.35 -0.86
C TYR A 26 -2.89 -6.43 -1.75
N TRP A 27 -3.01 -6.87 -3.00
CA TRP A 27 -1.84 -7.11 -3.85
C TRP A 27 -1.40 -5.90 -4.67
N CYS A 28 -2.30 -4.98 -4.98
CA CYS A 28 -2.02 -3.86 -5.87
C CYS A 28 -1.99 -2.50 -5.16
N THR A 29 -2.52 -2.40 -3.94
CA THR A 29 -2.58 -1.11 -3.21
C THR A 29 -1.87 -1.12 -1.86
N ASP A 30 -1.55 -2.29 -1.30
CA ASP A 30 -0.78 -2.38 -0.06
C ASP A 30 0.66 -1.90 -0.29
N GLN A 31 1.05 -0.89 0.49
CA GLN A 31 2.33 -0.22 0.35
C GLN A 31 3.52 -1.16 0.54
N VAL A 32 3.45 -2.15 1.43
CA VAL A 32 4.56 -3.09 1.66
C VAL A 32 4.83 -3.92 0.41
N ILE A 33 3.78 -4.29 -0.33
CA ILE A 33 3.88 -5.11 -1.52
C ILE A 33 4.29 -4.24 -2.72
N VAL A 34 3.64 -3.10 -2.91
CA VAL A 34 3.93 -2.17 -4.01
C VAL A 34 5.38 -1.69 -3.95
N GLN A 35 5.89 -1.32 -2.77
CA GLN A 35 7.29 -0.89 -2.62
C GLN A 35 8.29 -1.98 -2.99
N ARG A 36 8.00 -3.26 -2.70
CA ARG A 36 8.88 -4.37 -3.11
C ARG A 36 8.91 -4.55 -4.63
N THR A 37 7.77 -4.33 -5.29
CA THR A 37 7.69 -4.37 -6.75
C THR A 37 8.42 -3.19 -7.39
N LEU A 38 8.31 -1.98 -6.80
CA LEU A 38 9.02 -0.79 -7.27
C LEU A 38 10.54 -0.85 -7.01
N GLY A 39 10.97 -1.57 -5.97
CA GLY A 39 12.38 -1.85 -5.70
C GLY A 39 13.00 -2.91 -6.61
N ALA A 40 12.24 -3.51 -7.53
CA ALA A 40 12.77 -4.48 -8.48
C ALA A 40 13.66 -3.79 -9.52
N LYS A 41 14.77 -4.44 -9.89
CA LYS A 41 15.75 -3.90 -10.86
C LYS A 41 15.13 -3.57 -12.23
N ASN A 42 14.12 -4.34 -12.66
CA ASN A 42 13.41 -4.12 -13.92
C ASN A 42 12.02 -4.77 -13.89
N ASN A 43 11.19 -4.44 -14.89
CA ASN A 43 9.84 -5.00 -15.06
C ASN A 43 9.82 -6.53 -15.15
N VAL A 44 10.86 -7.14 -15.71
CA VAL A 44 10.95 -8.60 -15.87
C VAL A 44 11.13 -9.27 -14.50
N HIS A 45 12.00 -8.75 -13.64
CA HIS A 45 12.17 -9.20 -12.27
C HIS A 45 10.92 -8.95 -11.42
N ALA A 46 10.25 -7.82 -11.60
CA ALA A 46 8.96 -7.55 -10.96
C ALA A 46 7.92 -8.62 -11.34
N LYS A 47 7.73 -8.89 -12.63
CA LYS A 47 6.81 -9.93 -13.13
C LYS A 47 7.18 -11.33 -12.64
N ALA A 48 8.46 -11.69 -12.72
CA ALA A 48 8.96 -12.99 -12.25
C ALA A 48 8.73 -13.17 -10.74
N GLY A 49 8.99 -12.12 -9.95
CA GLY A 49 8.72 -12.10 -8.52
C GLY A 49 7.24 -12.29 -8.21
N SER A 50 6.33 -11.61 -8.92
CA SER A 50 4.89 -11.77 -8.75
C SER A 50 4.40 -13.17 -9.10
N ILE A 51 4.90 -13.78 -10.18
CA ILE A 51 4.55 -15.16 -10.58
C ILE A 51 5.06 -16.16 -9.54
N LEU A 52 6.30 -16.02 -9.09
CA LEU A 52 6.87 -16.87 -8.04
C LEU A 52 6.07 -16.76 -6.74
N ALA A 53 5.69 -15.53 -6.35
CA ALA A 53 4.83 -15.31 -5.19
C ALA A 53 3.47 -16.01 -5.33
N GLY A 54 2.90 -16.02 -6.54
CA GLY A 54 1.68 -16.76 -6.86
C GLY A 54 1.80 -18.27 -6.61
N PHE A 55 2.89 -18.90 -7.06
CA PHE A 55 3.16 -20.32 -6.76
C PHE A 55 3.36 -20.56 -5.26
N LEU A 56 4.15 -19.73 -4.58
CA LEU A 56 4.40 -19.85 -3.14
C LEU A 56 3.13 -19.68 -2.30
N LYS A 57 2.12 -18.94 -2.79
CA LYS A 57 0.83 -18.76 -2.12
C LYS A 57 -0.08 -19.99 -2.12
N ILE A 58 0.28 -21.04 -2.85
CA ILE A 58 -0.36 -22.35 -2.72
C ILE A 58 0.09 -23.05 -1.42
N LEU A 59 1.32 -22.79 -0.94
CA LEU A 59 1.89 -23.47 0.24
C LEU A 59 1.14 -23.22 1.56
N PRO A 60 0.66 -22.00 1.90
CA PRO A 60 -0.08 -21.74 3.15
C PRO A 60 -1.25 -22.69 3.41
N LEU A 61 -1.91 -23.21 2.36
CA LEU A 61 -2.94 -24.25 2.54
C LEU A 61 -2.34 -25.48 3.25
N PHE A 62 -1.18 -25.94 2.80
CA PHE A 62 -0.52 -27.12 3.34
C PHE A 62 0.23 -26.88 4.65
N ILE A 63 0.90 -25.73 4.78
CA ILE A 63 1.78 -25.45 5.93
C ILE A 63 1.09 -24.68 7.08
N MET A 64 -0.04 -24.01 6.82
CA MET A 64 -0.80 -23.28 7.85
C MET A 64 -2.18 -23.89 8.10
N VAL A 65 -2.97 -24.12 7.06
CA VAL A 65 -4.36 -24.58 7.22
C VAL A 65 -4.43 -26.05 7.65
N MET A 66 -3.69 -26.95 6.97
CA MET A 66 -3.72 -28.38 7.34
C MET A 66 -3.27 -28.65 8.79
N PRO A 67 -2.18 -28.04 9.31
CA PRO A 67 -1.81 -28.22 10.72
C PRO A 67 -2.89 -27.73 11.69
N GLY A 68 -3.60 -26.64 11.37
CA GLY A 68 -4.74 -26.18 12.16
C GLY A 68 -5.87 -27.22 12.22
N MET A 69 -6.19 -27.84 11.09
CA MET A 69 -7.19 -28.92 11.00
C MET A 69 -6.76 -30.18 11.76
N ILE A 70 -5.50 -30.59 11.60
CA ILE A 70 -4.91 -31.71 12.33
C ILE A 70 -4.99 -31.47 13.84
N SER A 71 -4.64 -30.26 14.30
CA SER A 71 -4.70 -29.86 15.70
C SER A 71 -6.13 -29.95 16.26
N ARG A 72 -7.14 -29.53 15.47
CA ARG A 72 -8.55 -29.64 15.86
C ARG A 72 -8.98 -31.09 16.11
N VAL A 73 -8.49 -32.04 15.32
CA VAL A 73 -8.80 -33.47 15.47
C VAL A 73 -8.03 -34.11 16.63
N LEU A 74 -6.78 -33.71 16.86
CA LEU A 74 -5.93 -34.23 17.95
C LEU A 74 -6.34 -33.72 19.33
N PHE A 75 -6.84 -32.48 19.44
CA PHE A 75 -7.16 -31.85 20.72
C PHE A 75 -8.62 -31.34 20.78
N PRO A 76 -9.63 -32.21 20.60
CA PRO A 76 -11.02 -31.82 20.46
C PRO A 76 -11.54 -31.05 21.67
N ASN A 77 -11.25 -31.52 22.89
CA ASN A 77 -11.75 -30.92 24.14
C ASN A 77 -11.23 -29.50 24.39
N SER A 78 -10.15 -29.11 23.71
CA SER A 78 -9.47 -27.85 24.02
C SER A 78 -9.39 -26.86 22.86
N ILE A 79 -9.46 -27.33 21.61
CA ILE A 79 -9.47 -26.48 20.41
C ILE A 79 -10.87 -26.42 19.82
N ALA A 80 -11.61 -27.54 19.86
CA ALA A 80 -12.97 -27.66 19.37
C ALA A 80 -14.00 -27.61 20.52
N CYS A 81 -13.70 -26.89 21.60
CA CYS A 81 -14.65 -26.64 22.67
C CYS A 81 -15.92 -25.99 22.10
N ALA A 82 -17.08 -26.51 22.47
CA ALA A 82 -18.37 -26.05 21.97
C ALA A 82 -19.06 -25.10 22.95
N ASP A 83 -18.78 -25.25 24.25
CA ASP A 83 -19.38 -24.45 25.31
C ASP A 83 -18.44 -23.34 25.83
N PRO A 84 -18.98 -22.15 26.15
CA PRO A 84 -18.18 -21.01 26.61
C PRO A 84 -17.39 -21.28 27.90
N VAL A 85 -17.92 -22.12 28.79
CA VAL A 85 -17.30 -22.41 30.09
C VAL A 85 -16.02 -23.25 29.91
N SER A 86 -16.09 -24.30 29.10
CA SER A 86 -14.93 -25.13 28.77
C SER A 86 -13.91 -24.34 27.95
N CYS A 87 -14.34 -23.51 26.99
CA CYS A 87 -13.41 -22.66 26.26
C CYS A 87 -12.66 -21.68 27.18
N LYS A 88 -13.36 -21.03 28.12
CA LYS A 88 -12.73 -20.19 29.14
C LYS A 88 -11.72 -20.96 29.99
N HIS A 89 -12.07 -22.18 30.41
CA HIS A 89 -11.17 -23.01 31.21
C HIS A 89 -9.87 -23.37 30.48
N TYR A 90 -9.94 -23.69 29.18
CA TYR A 90 -8.77 -24.17 28.42
C TYR A 90 -7.92 -23.07 27.77
N CYS A 91 -8.50 -21.90 27.45
CA CYS A 91 -7.80 -20.86 26.71
C CYS A 91 -8.10 -19.42 27.16
N ASP A 92 -8.76 -19.23 28.30
CA ASP A 92 -9.14 -17.91 28.83
C ASP A 92 -9.94 -17.05 27.83
N ASN A 93 -10.67 -17.72 26.93
CA ASN A 93 -11.51 -17.08 25.93
C ASN A 93 -12.84 -17.84 25.80
N GLU A 94 -13.94 -17.16 26.12
CA GLU A 94 -15.30 -17.72 26.06
C GLU A 94 -15.80 -17.98 24.63
N TRP A 95 -15.17 -17.35 23.64
CA TRP A 95 -15.62 -17.39 22.25
C TRP A 95 -14.95 -18.47 21.39
N GLY A 96 -13.89 -19.09 21.92
CA GLY A 96 -13.25 -20.24 21.27
C GLY A 96 -11.72 -20.19 21.29
N CYS A 97 -11.13 -21.38 21.17
CA CYS A 97 -9.69 -21.58 21.27
C CYS A 97 -9.00 -21.80 19.92
N THR A 98 -9.66 -21.46 18.80
CA THR A 98 -9.17 -21.77 17.44
C THR A 98 -7.83 -21.10 17.13
N ASN A 99 -7.59 -19.87 17.61
CA ASN A 99 -6.32 -19.16 17.40
C ASN A 99 -5.13 -19.88 18.06
N ASN A 100 -5.37 -20.71 19.07
CA ASN A 100 -4.34 -21.46 19.79
C ASN A 100 -4.00 -22.81 19.13
N ALA A 101 -4.65 -23.15 18.01
CA ALA A 101 -4.50 -24.46 17.40
C ALA A 101 -3.06 -24.76 16.96
N TYR A 102 -2.40 -23.81 16.30
CA TYR A 102 -1.04 -23.99 15.81
C TYR A 102 0.00 -24.04 16.94
N PRO A 103 0.04 -23.09 17.89
CA PRO A 103 0.94 -23.18 19.05
C PRO A 103 0.74 -24.46 19.85
N LYS A 104 -0.51 -24.91 20.03
CA LYS A 104 -0.80 -26.13 20.78
C LYS A 104 -0.25 -27.38 20.11
N LEU A 105 -0.32 -27.46 18.78
CA LEU A 105 0.26 -28.54 18.01
C LEU A 105 1.79 -28.58 18.16
N VAL A 106 2.44 -27.42 18.04
CA VAL A 106 3.89 -27.26 18.22
C VAL A 106 4.31 -27.75 19.61
N LEU A 107 3.64 -27.28 20.67
CA LEU A 107 4.00 -27.62 22.05
C LEU A 107 3.76 -29.09 22.44
N LYS A 108 2.81 -29.77 21.78
CA LYS A 108 2.40 -31.14 22.17
C LYS A 108 2.93 -32.24 21.26
N VAL A 109 3.28 -31.92 20.01
CA VAL A 109 3.71 -32.92 19.02
C VAL A 109 5.21 -32.90 18.78
N LEU A 110 5.87 -31.72 18.83
CA LEU A 110 7.30 -31.65 18.54
C LEU A 110 8.15 -32.11 19.73
N PRO A 111 9.31 -32.72 19.47
CA PRO A 111 10.24 -33.11 20.52
C PRO A 111 10.86 -31.88 21.21
N ILE A 112 11.31 -32.09 22.44
CA ILE A 112 12.08 -31.12 23.21
C ILE A 112 13.31 -30.67 22.39
N GLY A 113 13.56 -29.37 22.35
CA GLY A 113 14.54 -28.76 21.43
C GLY A 113 13.88 -28.14 20.20
N LEU A 114 13.14 -28.92 19.39
CA LEU A 114 12.44 -28.39 18.21
C LEU A 114 11.30 -27.44 18.60
N VAL A 115 10.66 -27.67 19.76
CA VAL A 115 9.71 -26.71 20.33
C VAL A 115 10.34 -25.34 20.53
N GLY A 116 11.56 -25.30 21.10
CA GLY A 116 12.28 -24.04 21.35
C GLY A 116 12.67 -23.33 20.05
N VAL A 117 13.19 -24.07 19.08
CA VAL A 117 13.50 -23.56 17.73
C VAL A 117 12.25 -22.97 17.09
N MET A 118 11.13 -23.69 17.14
CA MET A 118 9.88 -23.25 16.53
C MET A 118 9.32 -21.99 17.20
N MET A 119 9.35 -21.91 18.53
CA MET A 119 8.93 -20.72 19.28
C MET A 119 9.81 -19.52 18.95
N ALA A 120 11.12 -19.72 18.79
CA ALA A 120 12.04 -18.66 18.37
C ALA A 120 11.74 -18.17 16.94
N VAL A 121 11.51 -19.08 16.00
CA VAL A 121 11.12 -18.74 14.61
C VAL A 121 9.81 -17.97 14.58
N MET A 122 8.81 -18.37 15.37
CA MET A 122 7.54 -17.66 15.47
C MET A 122 7.73 -16.24 15.99
N MET A 123 8.53 -16.06 17.06
CA MET A 123 8.81 -14.73 17.60
C MET A 123 9.57 -13.85 16.60
N ALA A 124 10.58 -14.40 15.91
CA ALA A 124 11.34 -13.69 14.89
C ALA A 124 10.45 -13.26 13.70
N ALA A 125 9.57 -14.16 13.23
CA ALA A 125 8.64 -13.87 12.15
C ALA A 125 7.62 -12.78 12.53
N LEU A 126 7.12 -12.80 13.77
CA LEU A 126 6.25 -11.75 14.30
C LEU A 126 6.97 -10.40 14.36
N MET A 127 8.18 -10.36 14.91
CA MET A 127 8.99 -9.13 14.99
C MET A 127 9.31 -8.56 13.61
N SER A 128 9.64 -9.42 12.64
CA SER A 128 9.89 -9.00 11.26
C SER A 128 8.64 -8.40 10.61
N SER A 129 7.48 -9.02 10.81
CA SER A 129 6.21 -8.54 10.25
C SER A 129 5.77 -7.21 10.88
N LEU A 130 5.90 -7.08 12.20
CA LEU A 130 5.61 -5.83 12.92
C LEU A 130 6.54 -4.70 12.48
N SER A 131 7.85 -4.98 12.39
CA SER A 131 8.84 -4.00 11.91
C SER A 131 8.51 -3.52 10.49
N SER A 132 8.16 -4.44 9.58
CA SER A 132 7.76 -4.09 8.20
C SER A 132 6.50 -3.22 8.18
N ALA A 133 5.48 -3.55 8.97
CA ALA A 133 4.22 -2.81 9.00
C ALA A 133 4.39 -1.39 9.60
N PHE A 134 5.15 -1.27 10.69
CA PHE A 134 5.42 0.02 11.32
C PHE A 134 6.30 0.91 10.45
N ASN A 135 7.32 0.36 9.81
CA ASN A 135 8.17 1.14 8.90
C ASN A 135 7.38 1.64 7.69
N SER A 136 6.55 0.79 7.08
CA SER A 136 5.70 1.21 5.95
C SER A 136 4.71 2.30 6.34
N SER A 137 4.06 2.15 7.51
CA SER A 137 3.13 3.16 8.05
C SER A 137 3.83 4.49 8.36
N ALA A 138 5.05 4.43 8.92
CA ALA A 138 5.86 5.60 9.20
C ALA A 138 6.31 6.31 7.91
N THR A 139 6.64 5.57 6.85
CA THR A 139 6.94 6.14 5.54
C THR A 139 5.71 6.84 4.95
N ILE A 140 4.54 6.20 4.95
CA ILE A 140 3.28 6.80 4.50
C ILE A 140 3.03 8.11 5.26
N PHE A 141 3.13 8.10 6.58
CA PHE A 141 2.92 9.33 7.36
C PHE A 141 3.98 10.40 7.05
N THR A 142 5.24 10.03 6.98
CA THR A 142 6.33 11.01 6.80
C THR A 142 6.31 11.62 5.40
N VAL A 143 6.10 10.81 4.37
CA VAL A 143 6.11 11.28 2.97
C VAL A 143 4.78 11.90 2.60
N ASP A 144 3.66 11.23 2.88
CA ASP A 144 2.36 11.64 2.34
C ASP A 144 1.67 12.69 3.22
N VAL A 145 1.93 12.69 4.53
CA VAL A 145 1.31 13.62 5.49
C VAL A 145 2.29 14.71 5.91
N TRP A 146 3.46 14.36 6.45
CA TRP A 146 4.37 15.34 7.04
C TRP A 146 4.94 16.32 6.00
N LEU A 147 5.38 15.84 4.83
CA LEU A 147 5.89 16.73 3.78
C LEU A 147 4.80 17.62 3.17
N ARG A 148 3.53 17.25 3.28
CA ARG A 148 2.43 18.14 2.87
C ARG A 148 2.34 19.38 3.76
N PHE A 149 2.60 19.24 5.05
CA PHE A 149 2.60 20.35 6.02
C PHE A 149 3.96 21.06 6.10
N ARG A 150 5.06 20.32 5.91
CA ARG A 150 6.45 20.78 6.00
C ARG A 150 7.23 20.37 4.74
N PRO A 151 7.06 21.05 3.60
CA PRO A 151 7.66 20.64 2.33
C PRO A 151 9.20 20.62 2.37
N LYS A 152 9.80 21.56 3.11
CA LYS A 152 11.26 21.72 3.25
C LYS A 152 11.81 21.03 4.50
N ALA A 153 11.33 19.81 4.80
CA ALA A 153 11.83 19.03 5.93
C ALA A 153 13.19 18.40 5.62
N THR A 154 14.13 18.49 6.57
CA THR A 154 15.47 17.88 6.42
C THR A 154 15.40 16.35 6.55
N GLU A 155 16.37 15.62 5.99
CA GLU A 155 16.43 14.16 6.10
C GLU A 155 16.45 13.67 7.57
N ARG A 156 17.16 14.39 8.45
CA ARG A 156 17.17 14.08 9.89
C ARG A 156 15.78 14.23 10.52
N GLU A 157 15.06 15.28 10.14
CA GLU A 157 13.70 15.53 10.61
C GLU A 157 12.75 14.40 10.19
N LYS A 158 12.81 13.98 8.91
CA LYS A 158 12.00 12.86 8.39
C LYS A 158 12.19 11.58 9.22
N VAL A 159 13.45 11.23 9.54
CA VAL A 159 13.75 10.04 10.34
C VAL A 159 13.24 10.16 11.78
N ILE A 160 13.38 11.33 12.41
CA ILE A 160 12.90 11.55 13.79
C ILE A 160 11.37 11.44 13.83
N VAL A 161 10.68 12.10 12.91
CA VAL A 161 9.21 12.04 12.79
C VAL A 161 8.76 10.60 12.57
N GLY A 162 9.41 9.86 11.67
CA GLY A 162 9.12 8.44 11.45
C GLY A 162 9.23 7.61 12.73
N ARG A 163 10.28 7.78 13.53
CA ARG A 163 10.45 7.07 14.82
C ARG A 163 9.37 7.42 15.84
N VAL A 164 8.97 8.69 15.93
CA VAL A 164 7.89 9.14 16.82
C VAL A 164 6.56 8.52 16.40
N VAL A 165 6.26 8.51 15.10
CA VAL A 165 5.05 7.89 14.55
C VAL A 165 5.00 6.40 14.90
N VAL A 166 6.11 5.67 14.75
CA VAL A 166 6.17 4.26 15.17
C VAL A 166 5.84 4.10 16.65
N ALA A 167 6.41 4.93 17.53
CA ALA A 167 6.12 4.88 18.97
C ALA A 167 4.63 5.14 19.26
N CYS A 168 4.02 6.13 18.60
CA CYS A 168 2.60 6.42 18.71
C CYS A 168 1.74 5.25 18.22
N LEU A 169 2.05 4.66 17.07
CA LEU A 169 1.33 3.52 16.50
C LEU A 169 1.39 2.29 17.41
N VAL A 170 2.52 2.03 18.06
CA VAL A 170 2.64 0.98 19.08
C VAL A 170 1.70 1.26 20.25
N GLY A 171 1.68 2.49 20.76
CA GLY A 171 0.76 2.90 21.83
C GLY A 171 -0.71 2.67 21.47
N VAL A 172 -1.13 3.14 20.29
CA VAL A 172 -2.51 2.94 19.80
C VAL A 172 -2.83 1.45 19.63
N SER A 173 -1.88 0.66 19.13
CA SER A 173 -2.06 -0.79 18.96
C SER A 173 -2.30 -1.50 20.30
N LEU A 174 -1.58 -1.11 21.35
CA LEU A 174 -1.80 -1.63 22.72
C LEU A 174 -3.16 -1.22 23.27
N CYS A 175 -3.58 0.03 23.06
CA CYS A 175 -4.91 0.50 23.45
C CYS A 175 -6.04 -0.20 22.68
N TRP A 176 -5.76 -0.77 21.50
CA TRP A 176 -6.75 -1.47 20.68
C TRP A 176 -6.95 -2.94 21.09
N LEU A 177 -6.06 -3.53 21.89
CA LEU A 177 -6.17 -4.93 22.34
C LEU A 177 -7.50 -5.26 23.05
N PRO A 178 -8.01 -4.43 23.98
CA PRO A 178 -9.29 -4.70 24.63
C PRO A 178 -10.48 -4.70 23.65
N VAL A 179 -10.41 -3.90 22.59
CA VAL A 179 -11.45 -3.85 21.54
C VAL A 179 -11.48 -5.17 20.77
N ILE A 180 -10.32 -5.73 20.43
CA ILE A 180 -10.22 -7.05 19.78
C ILE A 180 -10.77 -8.16 20.69
N GLN A 181 -10.45 -8.11 21.98
CA GLN A 181 -10.94 -9.09 22.96
C GLN A 181 -12.45 -8.95 23.21
N GLY A 182 -12.97 -7.71 23.17
CA GLY A 182 -14.39 -7.40 23.37
C GLY A 182 -15.27 -7.66 22.15
N SER A 183 -14.72 -7.63 20.93
CA SER A 183 -15.45 -8.03 19.73
C SER A 183 -15.60 -9.55 19.72
N ALA A 184 -16.70 -10.03 20.32
CA ALA A 184 -17.15 -11.42 20.43
C ALA A 184 -16.31 -12.40 19.60
N GLY A 185 -15.34 -13.03 20.26
CA GLY A 185 -14.12 -13.65 19.72
C GLY A 185 -14.31 -14.54 18.50
N GLN A 186 -14.49 -13.89 17.36
CA GLN A 186 -14.30 -14.47 16.06
C GLN A 186 -12.85 -14.94 15.96
N GLN A 187 -12.65 -15.94 15.11
CA GLN A 187 -11.31 -16.30 14.64
C GLN A 187 -10.61 -15.01 14.20
N LEU A 188 -9.39 -14.75 14.68
CA LEU A 188 -8.72 -13.45 14.47
C LEU A 188 -8.61 -13.12 12.97
N PHE A 189 -8.48 -14.15 12.14
CA PHE A 189 -8.52 -14.06 10.69
C PHE A 189 -9.84 -13.47 10.17
N VAL A 190 -10.99 -13.94 10.64
CA VAL A 190 -12.31 -13.44 10.20
C VAL A 190 -12.52 -12.00 10.66
N TYR A 191 -12.05 -11.65 11.87
CA TYR A 191 -12.09 -10.27 12.35
C TYR A 191 -11.29 -9.32 11.45
N ILE A 192 -10.04 -9.69 11.15
CA ILE A 192 -9.17 -8.91 10.26
C ILE A 192 -9.83 -8.79 8.87
N GLN A 193 -10.34 -9.89 8.31
CA GLN A 193 -11.02 -9.87 7.01
C GLN A 193 -12.28 -9.02 7.01
N THR A 194 -13.02 -9.01 8.11
CA THR A 194 -14.23 -8.19 8.29
C THR A 194 -13.87 -6.70 8.25
N ILE A 195 -12.86 -6.27 9.00
CA ILE A 195 -12.38 -4.87 8.96
C ILE A 195 -11.88 -4.50 7.57
N GLN A 196 -11.05 -5.36 6.96
CA GLN A 196 -10.55 -5.11 5.62
C GLN A 196 -11.71 -4.98 4.62
N SER A 197 -12.74 -5.81 4.71
CA SER A 197 -13.91 -5.75 3.84
C SER A 197 -14.73 -4.46 3.94
N TYR A 198 -14.56 -3.70 5.04
CA TYR A 198 -15.21 -2.40 5.21
C TYR A 198 -14.39 -1.23 4.65
N LEU A 199 -13.06 -1.36 4.62
CA LEU A 199 -12.14 -0.28 4.24
C LEU A 199 -11.58 -0.43 2.82
N ALA A 200 -11.33 -1.66 2.38
CA ALA A 200 -10.70 -1.95 1.09
C ALA A 200 -11.56 -1.59 -0.14
N PRO A 201 -12.89 -1.87 -0.19
CA PRO A 201 -13.62 -1.75 -1.43
C PRO A 201 -13.61 -0.35 -2.09
N PRO A 202 -13.76 0.77 -1.35
CA PRO A 202 -13.66 2.11 -1.94
C PRO A 202 -12.28 2.39 -2.54
N ILE A 203 -11.22 1.90 -1.89
CA ILE A 203 -9.84 2.05 -2.36
C ILE A 203 -9.65 1.25 -3.66
N THR A 204 -10.07 -0.02 -3.67
CA THR A 204 -10.05 -0.86 -4.89
C THR A 204 -10.79 -0.20 -6.04
N MET A 205 -11.97 0.37 -5.77
CA MET A 205 -12.77 1.06 -6.78
C MET A 205 -12.06 2.30 -7.32
N THR A 206 -11.43 3.08 -6.45
CA THR A 206 -10.67 4.28 -6.85
C THR A 206 -9.53 3.92 -7.80
N PHE A 207 -8.70 2.94 -7.44
CA PHE A 207 -7.62 2.47 -8.30
C PHE A 207 -8.13 1.79 -9.56
N GLY A 208 -9.18 0.98 -9.46
CA GLY A 208 -9.81 0.31 -10.59
C GLY A 208 -10.34 1.31 -11.63
N LEU A 209 -11.11 2.31 -11.20
CA LEU A 209 -11.59 3.38 -12.07
C LEU A 209 -10.44 4.27 -12.57
N GLY A 210 -9.45 4.58 -11.72
CA GLY A 210 -8.30 5.39 -12.12
C GLY A 210 -7.48 4.75 -13.25
N ILE A 211 -7.34 3.42 -13.24
CA ILE A 211 -6.61 2.69 -14.29
C ILE A 211 -7.48 2.48 -15.54
N LEU A 212 -8.76 2.14 -15.37
CA LEU A 212 -9.64 1.73 -16.47
C LEU A 212 -10.40 2.88 -17.13
N TRP A 213 -10.58 4.01 -16.45
CA TRP A 213 -11.41 5.13 -16.91
C TRP A 213 -10.70 6.48 -16.76
N THR A 214 -10.46 7.15 -17.89
CA THR A 214 -9.84 8.48 -17.96
C THR A 214 -10.71 9.62 -17.44
N GLY A 215 -11.99 9.35 -17.15
CA GLY A 215 -12.92 10.38 -16.69
C GLY A 215 -12.93 10.59 -15.17
N LEU A 216 -12.19 9.81 -14.38
CA LEU A 216 -12.16 9.94 -12.94
C LEU A 216 -11.51 11.27 -12.52
N THR A 217 -12.24 12.05 -11.72
CA THR A 217 -11.76 13.34 -11.20
C THR A 217 -11.31 13.23 -9.74
N ALA A 218 -10.46 14.15 -9.27
CA ALA A 218 -10.03 14.18 -7.87
C ALA A 218 -11.20 14.32 -6.89
N ALA A 219 -12.21 15.15 -7.20
CA ALA A 219 -13.40 15.29 -6.37
C ALA A 219 -14.26 14.02 -6.37
N GLY A 220 -14.37 13.35 -7.53
CA GLY A 220 -15.05 12.07 -7.65
C GLY A 220 -14.39 10.98 -6.79
N ALA A 221 -13.07 10.82 -6.92
CA ALA A 221 -12.29 9.89 -6.12
C ALA A 221 -12.45 10.17 -4.60
N LEU A 222 -12.27 11.42 -4.17
CA LEU A 222 -12.37 11.80 -2.76
C LEU A 222 -13.78 11.56 -2.20
N SER A 223 -14.83 11.97 -2.91
CA SER A 223 -16.21 11.79 -2.47
C SER A 223 -16.59 10.32 -2.31
N GLY A 224 -16.18 9.47 -3.27
CA GLY A 224 -16.39 8.03 -3.18
C GLY A 224 -15.64 7.36 -2.04
N LEU A 225 -14.39 7.78 -1.79
CA LEU A 225 -13.60 7.30 -0.64
C LEU A 225 -14.24 7.70 0.69
N VAL A 226 -14.66 8.95 0.84
CA VAL A 226 -15.30 9.46 2.07
C VAL A 226 -16.62 8.74 2.33
N ILE A 227 -17.48 8.59 1.34
CA ILE A 227 -18.77 7.90 1.52
C ILE A 227 -18.56 6.42 1.79
N GLY A 228 -17.63 5.79 1.08
CA GLY A 228 -17.22 4.41 1.36
C GLY A 228 -16.72 4.22 2.79
N PHE A 229 -15.88 5.14 3.29
CA PHE A 229 -15.40 5.13 4.66
C PHE A 229 -16.52 5.32 5.68
N ILE A 230 -17.45 6.25 5.46
CA ILE A 230 -18.62 6.45 6.32
C ILE A 230 -19.47 5.18 6.38
N MET A 231 -19.74 4.53 5.25
CA MET A 231 -20.48 3.27 5.19
C MET A 231 -19.75 2.13 5.92
N GLY A 232 -18.43 2.02 5.75
CA GLY A 232 -17.61 1.04 6.44
C GLY A 232 -17.61 1.26 7.95
N MET A 233 -17.42 2.51 8.40
CA MET A 233 -17.43 2.89 9.80
C MET A 233 -18.81 2.67 10.44
N ALA A 234 -19.89 3.01 9.74
CA ALA A 234 -21.25 2.75 10.21
C ALA A 234 -21.48 1.25 10.46
N LYS A 235 -20.99 0.37 9.57
CA LYS A 235 -21.09 -1.09 9.77
C LYS A 235 -20.19 -1.60 10.89
N PHE A 236 -18.98 -1.06 11.01
CA PHE A 236 -18.08 -1.40 12.10
C PHE A 236 -18.69 -1.04 13.46
N ILE A 237 -19.22 0.17 13.61
CA ILE A 237 -19.89 0.63 14.83
C ILE A 237 -21.14 -0.22 15.10
N ALA A 238 -21.99 -0.44 14.10
CA ALA A 238 -23.19 -1.28 14.26
C ALA A 238 -22.86 -2.71 14.68
N GLY A 239 -21.76 -3.29 14.17
CA GLY A 239 -21.30 -4.62 14.56
C GLY A 239 -20.82 -4.71 16.02
N ASN A 240 -20.25 -3.63 16.56
CA ASN A 240 -19.84 -3.56 17.96
C ASN A 240 -20.99 -3.24 18.92
N VAL A 241 -21.95 -2.40 18.49
CA VAL A 241 -23.14 -2.05 19.28
C VAL A 241 -24.14 -3.21 19.34
N TYR A 242 -24.27 -3.97 18.25
CA TYR A 242 -25.16 -5.12 18.13
C TYR A 242 -24.37 -6.42 17.93
N PRO A 243 -23.73 -6.94 18.99
CA PRO A 243 -22.91 -8.15 18.90
C PRO A 243 -23.75 -9.36 18.49
N THR A 244 -23.11 -10.34 17.86
CA THR A 244 -23.78 -11.60 17.49
C THR A 244 -24.34 -12.27 18.74
N PRO A 245 -25.65 -12.60 18.75
CA PRO A 245 -26.26 -13.30 19.87
C PRO A 245 -25.68 -14.71 20.03
N LYS A 246 -25.82 -15.28 21.24
CA LYS A 246 -25.35 -16.65 21.51
C LYS A 246 -26.17 -17.66 20.69
N CYS A 247 -25.56 -18.80 20.38
CA CYS A 247 -26.23 -19.86 19.63
C CYS A 247 -27.54 -20.26 20.35
N GLY A 248 -28.66 -20.28 19.62
CA GLY A 248 -29.98 -20.66 20.15
C GLY A 248 -30.87 -19.52 20.64
N THR A 249 -30.43 -18.26 20.62
CA THR A 249 -31.31 -17.10 20.91
C THR A 249 -31.80 -16.42 19.63
N VAL A 250 -33.01 -15.85 19.66
CA VAL A 250 -33.57 -15.09 18.52
C VAL A 250 -32.67 -13.90 18.21
N ASP A 251 -32.33 -13.71 16.93
CA ASP A 251 -31.50 -12.60 16.50
C ASP A 251 -32.37 -11.36 16.23
N ASP A 252 -32.36 -10.40 17.16
CA ASP A 252 -33.11 -9.14 17.09
C ASP A 252 -32.32 -7.99 16.46
N ARG A 253 -31.13 -8.25 15.92
CA ARG A 253 -30.30 -7.19 15.34
C ARG A 253 -30.99 -6.51 14.15
N PRO A 254 -30.76 -5.21 13.90
CA PRO A 254 -31.28 -4.55 12.71
C PRO A 254 -30.73 -5.21 11.45
N GLY A 255 -31.51 -5.28 10.36
CA GLY A 255 -31.15 -6.00 9.13
C GLY A 255 -29.80 -5.58 8.54
N PHE A 256 -29.42 -4.32 8.69
CA PHE A 256 -28.11 -3.79 8.30
C PHE A 256 -26.95 -4.38 9.14
N ALA A 257 -27.13 -4.60 10.44
CA ALA A 257 -26.13 -5.21 11.30
C ALA A 257 -26.02 -6.73 11.06
N LYS A 258 -27.16 -7.39 10.77
CA LYS A 258 -27.25 -8.82 10.43
C LYS A 258 -26.53 -9.18 9.13
N MET A 259 -26.44 -8.24 8.19
CA MET A 259 -25.84 -8.50 6.89
C MET A 259 -24.39 -8.96 7.01
N HIS A 260 -24.10 -10.07 6.33
CA HIS A 260 -22.76 -10.64 6.28
C HIS A 260 -21.76 -9.66 5.63
N PHE A 261 -20.54 -9.61 6.17
CA PHE A 261 -19.54 -8.62 5.77
C PHE A 261 -19.19 -8.70 4.28
N MET A 262 -19.21 -9.91 3.70
CA MET A 262 -18.92 -10.10 2.27
C MET A 262 -19.94 -9.39 1.37
N TYR A 263 -21.23 -9.52 1.65
CA TYR A 263 -22.26 -8.84 0.87
C TYR A 263 -22.21 -7.32 1.07
N TYR A 264 -21.95 -6.90 2.32
CA TYR A 264 -21.81 -5.49 2.61
C TYR A 264 -20.63 -4.85 1.85
N ALA A 265 -19.51 -5.55 1.70
CA ALA A 265 -18.38 -5.09 0.91
C ALA A 265 -18.73 -4.83 -0.56
N ILE A 266 -19.59 -5.65 -1.18
CA ILE A 266 -20.10 -5.44 -2.54
C ILE A 266 -20.93 -4.15 -2.61
N ILE A 267 -21.77 -3.91 -1.60
CA ILE A 267 -22.59 -2.69 -1.53
C ILE A 267 -21.70 -1.46 -1.41
N ILE A 268 -20.69 -1.49 -0.51
CA ILE A 268 -19.72 -0.38 -0.40
C ILE A 268 -19.01 -0.17 -1.74
N PHE A 269 -18.54 -1.23 -2.39
CA PHE A 269 -17.86 -1.16 -3.68
C PHE A 269 -18.74 -0.50 -4.75
N GLY A 270 -19.99 -0.97 -4.88
CA GLY A 270 -20.94 -0.45 -5.87
C GLY A 270 -21.36 0.99 -5.60
N VAL A 271 -21.69 1.33 -4.35
CA VAL A 271 -22.13 2.69 -3.97
C VAL A 271 -20.99 3.69 -4.11
N SER A 272 -19.78 3.35 -3.64
CA SER A 272 -18.60 4.22 -3.81
C SER A 272 -18.28 4.44 -5.28
N GLY A 273 -18.31 3.40 -6.13
CA GLY A 273 -18.09 3.53 -7.57
C GLY A 273 -19.16 4.36 -8.27
N PHE A 274 -20.43 4.17 -7.91
CA PHE A 274 -21.52 4.97 -8.44
C PHE A 274 -21.31 6.46 -8.14
N ILE A 275 -20.97 6.80 -6.90
CA ILE A 275 -20.70 8.19 -6.50
C ILE A 275 -19.47 8.74 -7.23
N MET A 276 -18.38 7.97 -7.32
CA MET A 276 -17.17 8.39 -8.04
C MET A 276 -17.49 8.75 -9.48
N VAL A 277 -18.30 7.93 -10.16
CA VAL A 277 -18.74 8.19 -11.53
C VAL A 277 -19.61 9.44 -11.60
N VAL A 278 -20.68 9.50 -10.79
CA VAL A 278 -21.62 10.63 -10.80
C VAL A 278 -20.91 11.96 -10.55
N VAL A 279 -20.14 12.06 -9.47
CA VAL A 279 -19.42 13.30 -9.11
C VAL A 279 -18.38 13.65 -10.17
N SER A 280 -17.70 12.66 -10.77
CA SER A 280 -16.75 12.91 -11.85
C SER A 280 -17.40 13.41 -13.13
N LEU A 281 -18.65 13.04 -13.42
CA LEU A 281 -19.39 13.58 -14.57
C LEU A 281 -19.73 15.06 -14.38
N PHE A 282 -19.89 15.53 -13.14
CA PHE A 282 -20.20 16.92 -12.81
C PHE A 282 -18.99 17.78 -12.44
N THR A 283 -17.79 17.21 -12.40
CA THR A 283 -16.55 17.93 -12.02
C THR A 283 -15.65 18.14 -13.24
N LYS A 284 -14.80 19.17 -13.18
CA LYS A 284 -13.77 19.43 -14.20
C LYS A 284 -12.86 18.20 -14.36
N LYS A 285 -12.80 17.67 -15.59
CA LYS A 285 -11.96 16.53 -15.95
C LYS A 285 -10.48 16.90 -15.94
N VAL A 286 -9.64 15.93 -15.58
CA VAL A 286 -8.18 16.06 -15.69
C VAL A 286 -7.80 16.12 -17.18
N PRO A 287 -6.94 17.05 -17.60
CA PRO A 287 -6.47 17.12 -18.99
C PRO A 287 -5.79 15.80 -19.40
N ARG A 288 -6.03 15.35 -20.64
CA ARG A 288 -5.47 14.07 -21.14
C ARG A 288 -3.95 14.06 -21.13
N ASP A 289 -3.32 15.21 -21.33
CA ASP A 289 -1.88 15.40 -21.29
C ASP A 289 -1.25 14.98 -19.95
N GLU A 290 -1.97 15.14 -18.84
CA GLU A 290 -1.51 14.74 -17.49
C GLU A 290 -1.77 13.26 -17.19
N LEU A 291 -2.52 12.56 -18.05
CA LEU A 291 -2.89 11.15 -17.87
C LEU A 291 -1.93 10.20 -18.59
N GLY A 292 -0.91 10.70 -19.30
CA GLY A 292 0.06 9.86 -20.02
C GLY A 292 0.67 8.79 -19.12
N GLY A 293 0.63 7.53 -19.54
CA GLY A 293 1.18 6.39 -18.80
C GLY A 293 0.40 5.93 -17.55
N LEU A 294 -0.65 6.64 -17.12
CA LEU A 294 -1.40 6.34 -15.89
C LEU A 294 -2.65 5.47 -16.11
N THR A 295 -3.30 5.59 -17.26
CA THR A 295 -4.51 4.81 -17.60
C THR A 295 -4.22 3.79 -18.68
N TRP A 296 -5.04 2.74 -18.76
CA TRP A 296 -4.90 1.71 -19.80
C TRP A 296 -4.97 2.29 -21.22
N SER A 297 -5.82 3.30 -21.43
CA SER A 297 -5.94 3.98 -22.74
C SER A 297 -4.80 4.93 -23.06
N THR A 298 -4.06 5.40 -22.06
CA THR A 298 -2.96 6.37 -22.22
C THR A 298 -1.59 5.73 -21.99
N LEU A 299 -1.52 4.39 -21.89
CA LEU A 299 -0.29 3.65 -21.57
C LEU A 299 0.86 3.93 -22.55
N ASN A 300 0.54 4.18 -23.82
CA ASN A 300 1.53 4.47 -24.87
C ASN A 300 1.81 5.98 -25.04
N GLU A 301 1.12 6.83 -24.28
CA GLU A 301 1.32 8.28 -24.31
C GLU A 301 2.41 8.66 -23.29
N PRO A 302 3.34 9.57 -23.64
CA PRO A 302 4.41 9.95 -22.72
C PRO A 302 3.82 10.66 -21.48
N PRO A 303 4.20 10.24 -20.26
CA PRO A 303 3.77 10.88 -19.02
C PRO A 303 4.35 12.29 -18.93
N ILE A 304 3.52 13.22 -18.48
CA ILE A 304 3.93 14.56 -18.10
C ILE A 304 3.79 14.63 -16.59
N SER A 305 4.89 14.92 -15.90
CA SER A 305 4.87 15.10 -14.45
C SER A 305 4.71 16.57 -14.13
N HIS A 306 3.66 16.92 -13.39
CA HIS A 306 3.82 17.97 -12.39
C HIS A 306 4.56 17.33 -11.23
N GLY A 307 5.74 17.88 -10.90
CA GLY A 307 6.68 17.33 -9.93
C GLY A 307 6.00 16.68 -8.72
N SER A 308 6.52 15.52 -8.33
CA SER A 308 6.05 14.86 -7.11
C SER A 308 6.13 15.83 -5.92
N ILE A 309 5.20 15.70 -4.96
CA ILE A 309 5.19 16.52 -3.74
C ILE A 309 6.55 16.34 -3.04
N GLY A 310 7.43 17.34 -3.15
CA GLY A 310 8.78 17.34 -2.56
C GLY A 310 9.96 17.45 -3.53
N GLU A 311 9.75 17.40 -4.85
CA GLU A 311 10.83 17.54 -5.85
C GLU A 311 10.98 18.95 -6.46
N GLU A 312 10.09 19.89 -6.13
CA GLU A 312 10.11 21.26 -6.68
C GLU A 312 11.43 22.03 -6.42
N ASP A 313 12.28 21.57 -5.49
CA ASP A 313 13.54 22.24 -5.14
C ASP A 313 14.79 21.69 -5.89
N GLU A 314 14.74 20.56 -6.60
CA GLU A 314 15.91 20.00 -7.32
C GLU A 314 16.02 20.54 -8.76
N ALA A 315 14.90 20.62 -9.49
CA ALA A 315 14.87 21.20 -10.84
C ALA A 315 15.24 22.70 -10.83
N ALA A 316 14.76 23.44 -9.82
CA ALA A 316 15.11 24.84 -9.62
C ALA A 316 16.60 25.05 -9.27
N LYS A 317 17.24 24.08 -8.61
CA LYS A 317 18.70 24.11 -8.34
C LYS A 317 19.53 23.79 -9.58
N ALA A 318 19.07 22.88 -10.44
CA ALA A 318 19.76 22.55 -11.69
C ALA A 318 19.76 23.75 -12.66
N GLU A 319 18.65 24.49 -12.76
CA GLU A 319 18.57 25.68 -13.61
C GLU A 319 19.35 26.87 -13.05
N HIS A 320 19.33 27.11 -11.73
CA HIS A 320 20.14 28.19 -11.13
C HIS A 320 21.64 27.88 -11.10
N GLY A 321 22.06 26.61 -11.10
CA GLY A 321 23.46 26.20 -11.18
C GLY A 321 24.05 26.33 -12.58
N ALA A 322 23.23 26.21 -13.63
CA ALA A 322 23.66 26.34 -15.02
C ALA A 322 23.75 27.82 -15.49
N ALA A 323 23.07 28.75 -14.81
CA ALA A 323 23.08 30.17 -15.15
C ALA A 323 24.28 30.97 -14.58
N ALA A 324 25.14 30.35 -13.77
CA ALA A 324 26.33 30.98 -13.19
C ALA A 324 27.62 30.32 -13.72
N GLY A 325 27.96 30.59 -14.98
CA GLY A 325 29.19 30.07 -15.55
C GLY A 325 29.39 30.35 -17.04
N THR A 326 29.29 31.62 -17.46
CA THR A 326 29.79 32.01 -18.80
C THR A 326 30.26 33.47 -18.80
N GLU A 327 31.42 33.73 -18.20
CA GLU A 327 32.29 34.80 -18.68
C GLU A 327 33.46 34.14 -19.42
N ALA A 328 33.31 34.05 -20.75
CA ALA A 328 34.40 33.74 -21.65
C ALA A 328 35.14 35.06 -21.95
N ILE A 329 36.41 35.15 -21.55
CA ILE A 329 37.36 36.12 -22.09
C ILE A 329 38.36 35.32 -22.93
N GLU A 330 38.37 35.58 -24.23
CA GLU A 330 39.39 35.14 -25.18
C GLU A 330 40.77 35.66 -24.79
N LEU A 331 41.82 34.85 -24.94
CA LEU A 331 43.16 35.28 -25.39
C LEU A 331 43.97 34.06 -25.89
N LEU A 332 44.66 34.26 -27.01
CA LEU A 332 45.38 33.28 -27.83
C LEU A 332 46.73 32.79 -27.26
N ASP A 333 47.01 31.51 -27.56
CA ASP A 333 48.26 30.84 -28.00
C ASP A 333 49.57 30.89 -27.17
N THR A 334 50.12 29.72 -26.83
CA THR A 334 51.39 29.15 -27.35
C THR A 334 52.03 28.13 -26.38
N ASN A 335 52.53 27.03 -26.98
CA ASN A 335 53.53 26.07 -26.48
C ASN A 335 53.08 24.90 -25.59
N GLY A 336 53.01 23.72 -26.20
CA GLY A 336 53.99 22.66 -25.95
C GLY A 336 53.79 21.71 -24.76
N GLU A 337 53.59 20.44 -25.09
CA GLU A 337 53.90 19.20 -24.34
C GLU A 337 52.83 18.54 -23.44
N LEU A 338 53.01 17.21 -23.35
CA LEU A 338 52.09 16.17 -22.90
C LEU A 338 52.63 15.52 -21.59
N SER A 339 51.72 14.90 -20.83
CA SER A 339 51.91 13.78 -19.85
C SER A 339 51.90 14.16 -18.34
N PRO A 340 51.68 13.20 -17.41
CA PRO A 340 50.44 13.13 -16.64
C PRO A 340 50.70 13.07 -15.12
N ALA A 341 49.62 12.89 -14.35
CA ALA A 341 49.56 12.15 -13.08
C ALA A 341 49.10 12.92 -11.82
N THR A 342 48.28 12.18 -11.05
CA THR A 342 48.17 12.16 -9.57
C THR A 342 47.44 13.29 -8.86
N ARG A 343 46.28 12.96 -8.25
CA ARG A 343 45.77 13.50 -6.97
C ARG A 343 44.53 12.68 -6.56
N LEU A 344 44.63 11.57 -5.81
CA LEU A 344 44.76 11.44 -4.35
C LEU A 344 44.09 12.52 -3.49
N GLU A 345 43.21 12.02 -2.63
CA GLU A 345 42.17 12.57 -1.76
C GLU A 345 42.49 13.78 -0.85
N THR A 346 41.43 14.19 -0.14
CA THR A 346 41.35 14.89 1.17
C THR A 346 41.03 16.40 1.06
N SER A 347 39.80 16.82 1.35
CA SER A 347 39.13 17.01 2.67
C SER A 347 39.38 18.42 3.25
N PHE A 348 38.41 18.85 4.08
CA PHE A 348 38.40 20.00 5.00
C PHE A 348 37.72 21.33 4.59
N ASP A 349 36.50 21.47 5.13
CA ASP A 349 35.97 22.53 6.02
C ASP A 349 36.05 24.03 5.67
N SER A 350 34.85 24.60 5.51
CA SER A 350 34.20 25.60 6.39
C SER A 350 35.05 26.67 7.10
N ALA A 351 34.93 27.92 6.66
CA ALA A 351 34.98 29.19 7.44
C ALA A 351 35.03 30.34 6.42
N GLU A 352 34.56 31.58 6.59
CA GLU A 352 33.71 32.29 7.53
C GLU A 352 33.60 33.71 6.92
N ALA A 353 32.50 34.41 7.19
CA ALA A 353 32.13 35.69 6.59
C ALA A 353 33.06 36.88 6.95
N THR A 354 33.22 37.89 6.07
CA THR A 354 32.67 39.26 6.22
C THR A 354 33.28 40.36 5.30
N LYS A 355 32.36 41.20 4.75
CA LYS A 355 32.41 42.68 4.51
C LYS A 355 33.27 43.33 3.40
N SER A 356 32.59 44.01 2.46
CA SER A 356 32.54 45.50 2.25
C SER A 356 31.68 45.83 1.00
N VAL A 357 30.53 46.51 1.12
CA VAL A 357 30.23 47.94 0.83
C VAL A 357 30.77 48.46 -0.52
N ASP A 358 29.89 48.74 -1.50
CA ASP A 358 29.54 50.14 -1.86
C ASP A 358 28.31 50.28 -2.80
N LYS A 359 27.65 51.44 -2.72
CA LYS A 359 26.41 51.84 -3.42
C LYS A 359 26.68 52.75 -4.62
N GLN A 360 25.96 52.56 -5.74
CA GLN A 360 25.45 53.59 -6.70
C GLN A 360 24.82 52.84 -7.89
N ALA A 361 23.74 53.21 -8.58
CA ALA A 361 22.82 54.36 -8.59
C ALA A 361 21.49 53.90 -9.28
N VAL A 362 20.41 54.66 -9.07
CA VAL A 362 19.04 54.42 -9.57
C VAL A 362 18.76 55.23 -10.85
N SER A 363 18.07 54.65 -11.84
CA SER A 363 16.86 55.15 -12.57
C SER A 363 16.66 54.42 -13.94
N PRO A 364 15.54 54.58 -14.68
CA PRO A 364 14.27 53.87 -14.49
C PRO A 364 13.81 53.10 -15.75
N ALA A 365 13.37 51.84 -15.63
CA ALA A 365 12.75 51.11 -16.74
C ALA A 365 11.54 50.29 -16.25
N GLY A 366 10.50 50.99 -15.80
CA GLY A 366 9.30 50.39 -15.20
C GLY A 366 8.24 49.87 -16.17
N SER A 367 8.46 49.94 -17.50
CA SER A 367 7.48 49.50 -18.50
C SER A 367 7.91 48.26 -19.30
N ALA A 368 9.21 48.02 -19.49
CA ALA A 368 9.72 46.82 -20.18
C ALA A 368 9.70 45.57 -19.27
N VAL A 369 9.88 45.76 -17.96
CA VAL A 369 9.88 44.67 -16.96
C VAL A 369 8.51 44.01 -16.82
N LYS A 370 7.43 44.69 -17.21
CA LYS A 370 6.07 44.16 -17.09
C LYS A 370 5.70 43.22 -18.23
N GLU A 371 6.10 43.53 -19.47
CA GLU A 371 5.96 42.62 -20.62
C GLU A 371 6.88 41.40 -20.49
N GLU A 372 8.09 41.57 -19.95
CA GLU A 372 9.03 40.47 -19.71
C GLU A 372 8.59 39.59 -18.53
N SER A 373 7.99 40.17 -17.48
CA SER A 373 7.36 39.43 -16.37
C SER A 373 6.12 38.65 -16.80
N ASP A 374 5.28 39.20 -17.67
CA ASP A 374 4.09 38.53 -18.17
C ASP A 374 4.44 37.43 -19.20
N ALA A 375 5.51 37.62 -19.98
CA ALA A 375 6.08 36.59 -20.86
C ALA A 375 6.80 35.47 -20.08
N LEU A 376 7.49 35.80 -18.98
CA LEU A 376 8.15 34.82 -18.09
C LEU A 376 7.15 34.04 -17.24
N ALA A 377 6.01 34.65 -16.87
CA ALA A 377 4.88 33.99 -16.22
C ALA A 377 4.13 33.05 -17.19
N ALA A 378 4.15 33.33 -18.49
CA ALA A 378 3.62 32.43 -19.51
C ALA A 378 4.58 31.26 -19.81
N ALA A 379 5.89 31.43 -19.60
CA ALA A 379 6.93 30.42 -19.85
C ALA A 379 7.13 29.42 -18.69
N THR A 380 6.56 29.66 -17.50
CA THR A 380 6.76 28.81 -16.30
C THR A 380 5.89 27.53 -16.29
N HIS A 381 5.17 27.26 -17.36
CA HIS A 381 4.42 26.01 -17.57
C HIS A 381 5.10 25.07 -18.56
N ASP A 382 6.44 25.07 -18.60
CA ASP A 382 7.15 24.09 -19.42
C ASP A 382 6.94 22.69 -18.83
N LYS A 383 6.08 21.94 -19.52
CA LYS A 383 5.71 20.56 -19.21
C LYS A 383 6.97 19.69 -19.35
N VAL A 384 7.71 19.48 -18.26
CA VAL A 384 8.85 18.58 -18.23
C VAL A 384 8.35 17.16 -18.48
N LYS A 385 8.58 16.67 -19.70
CA LYS A 385 8.33 15.27 -20.06
C LYS A 385 9.38 14.44 -19.32
N LEU A 386 8.95 13.65 -18.34
CA LEU A 386 9.86 12.67 -17.75
C LEU A 386 10.27 11.69 -18.86
N SER A 387 11.55 11.37 -18.93
CA SER A 387 11.94 10.10 -19.51
C SER A 387 11.26 9.03 -18.67
N VAL A 388 10.21 8.43 -19.23
CA VAL A 388 9.69 7.18 -18.67
C VAL A 388 10.90 6.30 -18.50
N VAL A 389 11.03 5.62 -17.37
CA VAL A 389 11.90 4.46 -17.29
C VAL A 389 11.32 3.46 -18.30
N GLN A 390 11.66 3.63 -19.57
CA GLN A 390 11.47 2.65 -20.62
C GLN A 390 12.43 1.54 -20.23
N PHE A 391 11.94 0.65 -19.37
CA PHE A 391 12.68 -0.52 -18.98
C PHE A 391 13.11 -1.24 -20.26
N ALA A 392 14.39 -1.59 -20.30
CA ALA A 392 15.05 -2.17 -21.46
C ALA A 392 14.19 -3.25 -22.15
N GLU A 393 14.26 -3.26 -23.48
CA GLU A 393 13.57 -4.22 -24.36
C GLU A 393 13.67 -5.64 -23.79
N GLU A 394 12.51 -6.28 -23.59
CA GLU A 394 12.42 -7.60 -22.97
C GLU A 394 13.04 -8.67 -23.87
N ASP A 395 13.96 -9.49 -23.34
CA ASP A 395 14.42 -10.69 -24.04
C ASP A 395 13.20 -11.56 -24.43
N PRO A 396 13.00 -11.87 -25.73
CA PRO A 396 11.77 -12.50 -26.20
C PRO A 396 11.56 -13.90 -25.60
N ILE A 397 12.64 -14.63 -25.34
CA ILE A 397 12.61 -15.96 -24.71
C ILE A 397 12.11 -15.88 -23.28
N LEU A 398 12.64 -14.93 -22.50
CA LEU A 398 12.28 -14.76 -21.09
C LEU A 398 10.82 -14.32 -20.94
N LYS A 399 10.34 -13.47 -21.84
CA LYS A 399 8.93 -13.08 -21.92
C LYS A 399 8.00 -14.27 -22.18
N TRP A 400 8.35 -15.14 -23.13
CA TRP A 400 7.59 -16.35 -23.41
C TRP A 400 7.60 -17.33 -22.24
N PHE A 401 8.75 -17.50 -21.59
CA PHE A 401 8.87 -18.33 -20.40
C PHE A 401 7.97 -17.83 -19.25
N LEU A 402 8.01 -16.53 -18.94
CA LEU A 402 7.18 -15.94 -17.89
C LEU A 402 5.68 -16.05 -18.21
N ARG A 403 5.29 -15.85 -19.49
CA ARG A 403 3.92 -16.07 -19.93
C ARG A 403 3.50 -17.54 -19.75
N ALA A 404 4.33 -18.50 -20.15
CA ALA A 404 4.07 -19.92 -19.95
C ALA A 404 3.90 -20.27 -18.46
N MET A 405 4.77 -19.75 -17.59
CA MET A 405 4.67 -19.93 -16.14
C MET A 405 3.39 -19.33 -15.55
N SER A 406 2.98 -18.15 -16.02
CA SER A 406 1.72 -17.53 -15.59
C SER A 406 0.49 -18.36 -16.02
N VAL A 407 0.49 -18.90 -17.23
CA VAL A 407 -0.57 -19.80 -17.73
C VAL A 407 -0.59 -21.10 -16.92
N MET A 408 0.56 -21.70 -16.65
CA MET A 408 0.66 -22.88 -15.79
C MET A 408 0.09 -22.62 -14.39
N LEU A 409 0.44 -21.49 -13.79
CA LEU A 409 -0.11 -21.09 -12.49
C LEU A 409 -1.64 -20.98 -12.54
N LEU A 410 -2.19 -20.33 -13.57
CA LEU A 410 -3.64 -20.21 -13.75
C LEU A 410 -4.30 -21.59 -13.91
N ILE A 411 -3.71 -22.49 -14.69
CA ILE A 411 -4.20 -23.86 -14.84
C ILE A 411 -4.18 -24.60 -13.49
N CYS A 412 -3.10 -24.49 -12.72
CA CYS A 412 -3.03 -25.08 -11.38
C CYS A 412 -4.09 -24.51 -10.45
N LEU A 413 -4.29 -23.19 -10.44
CA LEU A 413 -5.29 -22.53 -9.60
C LEU A 413 -6.71 -22.92 -10.01
N VAL A 414 -7.01 -22.97 -11.31
CA VAL A 414 -8.31 -23.44 -11.83
C VAL A 414 -8.51 -24.92 -11.50
N PHE A 415 -7.49 -25.76 -11.65
CA PHE A 415 -7.56 -27.17 -11.29
C PHE A 415 -7.85 -27.34 -9.80
N LEU A 416 -7.11 -26.65 -8.92
CA LEU A 416 -7.37 -26.67 -7.48
C LEU A 416 -8.79 -26.18 -7.18
N TRP A 417 -9.23 -25.12 -7.85
CA TRP A 417 -10.57 -24.58 -7.68
C TRP A 417 -11.67 -25.55 -8.11
N VAL A 418 -11.50 -26.25 -9.23
CA VAL A 418 -12.45 -27.26 -9.73
C VAL A 418 -12.39 -28.54 -8.92
N TYR A 419 -11.21 -29.00 -8.54
CA TYR A 419 -11.00 -30.25 -7.81
C TYR A 419 -11.50 -30.17 -6.36
N TYR A 420 -11.29 -29.04 -5.69
CA TYR A 420 -11.77 -28.79 -4.33
C TYR A 420 -13.16 -28.13 -4.27
N ARG A 421 -13.84 -28.00 -5.43
CA ARG A 421 -15.27 -27.67 -5.50
C ARG A 421 -16.07 -28.76 -4.80
#